data_AF-A0A522Q420-F1
#
_entry.id   AF-A0A522Q420-F1
#
_cell.length_a   1.000
_cell.length_b   1.000
_cell.length_c   1.000
_cell.angle_alpha   90.00
_cell.angle_beta   90.00
_cell.angle_gamma   90.00
#
_symmetry.space_group_name_H-M   'P 1'
#
loop_
_entity.id
_entity.type
_entity.pdbx_description
1 polymer ?
#
loop_
_entity_poly.entity_id
_entity_poly.type
_entity_poly.pdbx_seq_one_letter_code
_entity_poly.pdbx_strand_id
1 'polypeptide(L)'
;MIKEMVKNAAENFLFYRDAERTFFEPQEFPWVPAVEAEWKTIRKELDELMLRRDEIPNFQDYSPIQRRITQDDRWKTFFLYQFGHVEKENCARCPETVRILKKIPGMNTAMFSILAPGKYIPPHRGAYKGVLRYHLGLLVPKPEHSCRIRVGNDIRHWQEGKSLIFDDSHEHEVWNDADSYRVVLFVNFRRPTAFPLSLANRLLIWIRCQRKKVT
;
A
#
# COMPACT_ATOMS: atom_id res chain seq x y z
N MET A 1 -1.21 -26.92 2.21
CA MET A 1 -1.59 -27.05 0.80
C MET A 1 -3.11 -26.92 0.61
N ILE A 2 -3.93 -27.85 1.13
CA ILE A 2 -5.40 -27.86 0.94
C ILE A 2 -6.08 -26.57 1.45
N LYS A 3 -5.73 -26.08 2.65
CA LYS A 3 -6.32 -24.84 3.20
C LYS A 3 -6.08 -23.60 2.31
N GLU A 4 -4.88 -23.49 1.74
CA GLU A 4 -4.54 -22.36 0.85
C GLU A 4 -5.24 -22.50 -0.50
N MET A 5 -5.36 -23.72 -1.04
CA MET A 5 -6.12 -23.97 -2.26
C MET A 5 -7.61 -23.61 -2.10
N VAL A 6 -8.24 -24.03 -1.00
CA VAL A 6 -9.65 -23.71 -0.69
C VAL A 6 -9.84 -22.20 -0.52
N LYS A 7 -8.92 -21.54 0.20
CA LYS A 7 -8.92 -20.08 0.36
C LYS A 7 -8.83 -19.39 -1.00
N ASN A 8 -7.87 -19.77 -1.84
CA ASN A 8 -7.66 -19.18 -3.15
C ASN A 8 -8.87 -19.39 -4.07
N ALA A 9 -9.48 -20.58 -4.06
CA ALA A 9 -10.70 -20.85 -4.81
C ALA A 9 -11.88 -19.97 -4.33
N ALA A 10 -12.06 -19.81 -3.03
CA ALA A 10 -13.11 -18.96 -2.46
C ALA A 10 -12.88 -17.47 -2.79
N GLU A 11 -11.64 -16.97 -2.67
CA GLU A 11 -11.30 -15.59 -3.03
C GLU A 11 -11.48 -15.34 -4.54
N ASN A 12 -11.04 -16.27 -5.39
CA ASN A 12 -11.25 -16.17 -6.83
C ASN A 12 -12.73 -16.19 -7.21
N PHE A 13 -13.57 -16.95 -6.51
CA PHE A 13 -15.01 -16.91 -6.69
C PHE A 13 -15.60 -15.55 -6.26
N LEU A 14 -15.22 -15.05 -5.08
CA LEU A 14 -15.69 -13.75 -4.56
C LEU A 14 -15.27 -12.55 -5.44
N PHE A 15 -14.15 -12.67 -6.14
CA PHE A 15 -13.54 -11.60 -6.94
C PHE A 15 -13.37 -11.98 -8.42
N TYR A 16 -14.24 -12.84 -8.95
CA TYR A 16 -14.02 -13.48 -10.26
C TYR A 16 -13.88 -12.51 -11.44
N ARG A 17 -14.50 -11.33 -11.37
CA ARG A 17 -14.58 -10.36 -12.48
C ARG A 17 -13.22 -9.80 -12.90
N ASP A 18 -12.32 -9.66 -11.94
CA ASP A 18 -11.00 -9.03 -12.10
C ASP A 18 -9.92 -9.86 -11.36
N ALA A 19 -10.15 -11.17 -11.24
CA ALA A 19 -9.31 -12.06 -10.46
C ALA A 19 -7.88 -12.20 -11.00
N GLU A 20 -7.67 -12.08 -12.30
CA GLU A 20 -6.35 -12.20 -12.92
C GLU A 20 -5.66 -10.85 -13.15
N ARG A 21 -6.35 -9.75 -12.80
CA ARG A 21 -5.86 -8.40 -13.07
C ARG A 21 -4.82 -7.98 -12.04
N THR A 22 -3.61 -7.72 -12.52
CA THR A 22 -2.47 -7.28 -11.71
C THR A 22 -2.55 -5.79 -11.38
N PHE A 23 -2.73 -4.94 -12.39
CA PHE A 23 -2.82 -3.48 -12.29
C PHE A 23 -4.17 -2.96 -12.76
N PHE A 24 -4.65 -1.90 -12.10
CA PHE A 24 -5.87 -1.20 -12.43
C PHE A 24 -5.57 0.21 -12.90
N GLU A 25 -6.34 0.69 -13.89
CA GLU A 25 -6.13 2.02 -14.44
C GLU A 25 -6.70 3.06 -13.47
N PRO A 26 -5.94 4.11 -13.10
CA PRO A 26 -6.39 5.06 -12.09
C PRO A 26 -7.72 5.76 -12.43
N GLN A 27 -8.07 5.87 -13.72
CA GLN A 27 -9.32 6.47 -14.21
C GLN A 27 -10.57 5.66 -13.82
N GLU A 28 -10.42 4.39 -13.46
CA GLU A 28 -11.52 3.56 -12.95
C GLU A 28 -11.96 3.96 -11.53
N PHE A 29 -11.19 4.83 -10.87
CA PHE A 29 -11.41 5.26 -9.49
C PHE A 29 -11.63 6.78 -9.43
N PRO A 30 -12.89 7.26 -9.36
CA PRO A 30 -13.21 8.69 -9.45
C PRO A 30 -12.55 9.61 -8.41
N TRP A 31 -12.08 9.04 -7.29
CA TRP A 31 -11.39 9.79 -6.23
C TRP A 31 -9.91 10.06 -6.54
N VAL A 32 -9.30 9.32 -7.47
CA VAL A 32 -7.86 9.44 -7.78
C VAL A 32 -7.47 10.86 -8.20
N PRO A 33 -8.15 11.52 -9.17
CA PRO A 33 -7.74 12.86 -9.60
C PRO A 33 -7.74 13.87 -8.46
N ALA A 34 -8.67 13.74 -7.51
CA ALA A 34 -8.76 14.61 -6.35
C ALA A 34 -7.63 14.39 -5.33
N VAL A 35 -7.02 13.21 -5.30
CA VAL A 35 -5.83 12.91 -4.49
C VAL A 35 -4.56 13.36 -5.23
N GLU A 36 -4.44 13.05 -6.53
CA GLU A 36 -3.31 13.50 -7.36
C GLU A 36 -3.19 15.02 -7.39
N ALA A 37 -4.31 15.76 -7.48
CA ALA A 37 -4.28 17.23 -7.49
C ALA A 37 -3.61 17.85 -6.23
N GLU A 38 -3.58 17.11 -5.12
CA GLU A 38 -3.02 17.57 -3.85
C GLU A 38 -1.70 16.87 -3.48
N TRP A 39 -1.07 16.16 -4.41
CA TRP A 39 0.13 15.36 -4.12
C TRP A 39 1.28 16.21 -3.53
N LYS A 40 1.41 17.47 -3.94
CA LYS A 40 2.43 18.39 -3.42
C LYS A 40 2.17 18.79 -1.96
N THR A 41 0.91 18.85 -1.55
CA THR A 41 0.54 19.10 -0.15
C THR A 41 0.98 17.94 0.73
N ILE A 42 0.73 16.70 0.28
CA ILE A 42 1.22 15.49 0.95
C ILE A 42 2.75 15.47 0.97
N ARG A 43 3.38 15.83 -0.16
CA ARG A 43 4.84 15.87 -0.29
C ARG A 43 5.49 16.84 0.70
N LYS A 44 4.88 18.00 0.95
CA LYS A 44 5.39 18.97 1.93
C LYS A 44 5.47 18.39 3.34
N GLU A 45 4.43 17.70 3.80
CA GLU A 45 4.46 17.04 5.12
C GLU A 45 5.49 15.89 5.14
N LEU A 46 5.61 15.15 4.04
CA LEU A 46 6.65 14.14 3.90
C LEU A 46 8.06 14.73 4.02
N ASP A 47 8.34 15.87 3.38
CA ASP A 47 9.67 16.49 3.41
C ASP A 47 10.08 16.84 4.86
N GLU A 48 9.15 17.34 5.68
CA GLU A 48 9.37 17.59 7.12
C GLU A 48 9.65 16.28 7.89
N LEU A 49 8.93 15.20 7.58
CA LEU A 49 9.20 13.88 8.19
C LEU A 49 10.59 13.36 7.82
N MET A 50 11.03 13.58 6.58
CA MET A 50 12.30 13.08 6.06
C MET A 50 13.51 13.75 6.74
N LEU A 51 13.35 14.93 7.36
CA LEU A 51 14.39 15.55 8.19
C LEU A 51 14.72 14.71 9.43
N ARG A 52 13.75 13.96 9.95
CA ARG A 52 13.90 13.06 11.12
C ARG A 52 13.66 11.60 10.71
N ARG A 53 14.01 11.22 9.48
CA ARG A 53 13.80 9.89 8.90
C ARG A 53 14.29 8.75 9.80
N ASP A 54 15.42 8.95 10.46
CA ASP A 54 16.05 7.88 11.24
C ASP A 54 15.24 7.50 12.49
N GLU A 55 14.34 8.38 12.95
CA GLU A 55 13.38 8.11 14.01
C GLU A 55 12.15 7.31 13.53
N ILE A 56 11.96 7.17 12.21
CA ILE A 56 10.86 6.39 11.65
C ILE A 56 11.17 4.90 11.83
N PRO A 57 10.26 4.11 12.43
CA PRO A 57 10.49 2.67 12.63
C PRO A 57 10.68 1.91 11.32
N ASN A 58 11.48 0.85 11.36
CA ASN A 58 11.64 -0.04 10.21
C ASN A 58 10.40 -0.92 10.07
N PHE A 59 10.15 -1.43 8.85
CA PHE A 59 8.95 -2.23 8.58
C PHE A 59 8.89 -3.49 9.47
N GLN A 60 10.02 -4.16 9.67
CA GLN A 60 10.11 -5.38 10.47
C GLN A 60 9.83 -5.18 11.97
N ASP A 61 9.83 -3.93 12.46
CA ASP A 61 9.61 -3.62 13.87
C ASP A 61 8.12 -3.66 14.23
N TYR A 62 7.22 -3.57 13.23
CA TYR A 62 5.77 -3.57 13.46
C TYR A 62 5.16 -4.96 13.63
N SER A 63 5.78 -6.03 13.11
CA SER A 63 5.25 -7.39 13.28
C SER A 63 6.28 -8.48 12.99
N PRO A 64 6.29 -9.60 13.75
CA PRO A 64 7.09 -10.78 13.44
C PRO A 64 6.85 -11.37 12.04
N ILE A 65 5.64 -11.20 11.48
CA ILE A 65 5.34 -11.67 10.11
C ILE A 65 6.10 -10.83 9.08
N GLN A 66 6.32 -9.55 9.36
CA GLN A 66 6.98 -8.61 8.44
C GLN A 66 8.50 -8.82 8.38
N ARG A 67 9.12 -9.34 9.45
CA ARG A 67 10.52 -9.83 9.43
C ARG A 67 10.77 -10.87 8.33
N ARG A 68 9.74 -11.62 7.91
CA ARG A 68 9.89 -12.60 6.82
C ARG A 68 10.14 -11.95 5.46
N ILE A 69 9.81 -10.67 5.30
CA ILE A 69 9.88 -9.93 4.03
C ILE A 69 11.15 -9.07 3.96
N THR A 70 11.58 -8.52 5.10
CA THR A 70 12.82 -7.72 5.18
C THR A 70 13.56 -8.01 6.48
N GLN A 71 14.89 -8.07 6.38
CA GLN A 71 15.81 -8.34 7.49
C GLN A 71 16.84 -7.21 7.66
N ASP A 72 16.64 -6.07 7.00
CA ASP A 72 17.51 -4.89 7.10
C ASP A 72 16.69 -3.62 7.37
N ASP A 73 17.39 -2.52 7.69
CA ASP A 73 16.79 -1.24 8.06
C ASP A 73 16.57 -0.30 6.86
N ARG A 74 16.60 -0.85 5.64
CA ARG A 74 16.49 -0.08 4.38
C ARG A 74 15.05 0.09 3.91
N TRP A 75 14.07 -0.35 4.70
CA TRP A 75 12.65 -0.11 4.46
C TRP A 75 11.97 0.41 5.72
N LYS A 76 11.62 1.69 5.70
CA LYS A 76 10.94 2.39 6.79
C LYS A 76 9.48 2.63 6.43
N THR A 77 8.60 2.52 7.42
CA THR A 77 7.16 2.75 7.26
C THR A 77 6.62 3.67 8.34
N PHE A 78 6.07 4.81 7.92
CA PHE A 78 5.41 5.77 8.81
C PHE A 78 3.90 5.59 8.71
N PHE A 79 3.32 4.80 9.60
CA PHE A 79 1.88 4.51 9.58
C PHE A 79 1.05 5.70 10.07
N LEU A 80 0.00 6.02 9.32
CA LEU A 80 -1.08 6.93 9.73
C LEU A 80 -2.29 6.12 10.17
N TYR A 81 -2.59 5.06 9.40
CA TYR A 81 -3.67 4.12 9.68
C TYR A 81 -3.15 2.70 9.50
N GLN A 82 -3.46 1.81 10.44
CA GLN A 82 -3.07 0.41 10.39
C GLN A 82 -4.27 -0.50 10.69
N PHE A 83 -4.86 -1.10 9.66
CA PHE A 83 -6.01 -2.02 9.80
C PHE A 83 -7.15 -1.49 10.70
N GLY A 84 -7.53 -0.22 10.54
CA GLY A 84 -8.57 0.42 11.34
C GLY A 84 -8.12 1.03 12.67
N HIS A 85 -6.83 0.91 13.01
CA HIS A 85 -6.19 1.69 14.06
C HIS A 85 -5.65 3.01 13.51
N VAL A 86 -5.73 4.06 14.32
CA VAL A 86 -5.27 5.40 13.97
C VAL A 86 -4.04 5.73 14.81
N GLU A 87 -2.92 6.00 14.14
CA GLU A 87 -1.68 6.44 14.78
C GLU A 87 -1.79 7.94 15.08
N LYS A 88 -2.42 8.28 16.21
CA LYS A 88 -2.85 9.66 16.52
C LYS A 88 -1.71 10.68 16.41
N GLU A 89 -0.53 10.36 16.92
CA GLU A 89 0.64 11.23 16.87
C GLU A 89 1.12 11.45 15.43
N ASN A 90 1.23 10.38 14.64
CA ASN A 90 1.61 10.46 13.23
C ASN A 90 0.58 11.24 12.41
N CYS A 91 -0.71 11.05 12.68
CA CYS A 91 -1.78 11.83 12.08
C CYS A 91 -1.71 13.31 12.44
N ALA A 92 -1.37 13.66 13.68
CA ALA A 92 -1.19 15.04 14.11
C ALA A 92 0.01 15.73 13.43
N ARG A 93 1.03 14.96 13.04
CA ARG A 93 2.18 15.45 12.26
C ARG A 93 1.89 15.62 10.77
N CYS A 94 0.85 14.96 10.25
CA CYS A 94 0.47 14.99 8.83
C CYS A 94 -1.02 15.32 8.62
N PRO A 95 -1.54 16.44 9.17
CA PRO A 95 -2.96 16.77 9.15
C PRO A 95 -3.54 16.89 7.72
N GLU A 96 -2.79 17.43 6.76
CA GLU A 96 -3.26 17.58 5.39
C GLU A 96 -3.29 16.23 4.66
N THR A 97 -2.27 15.39 4.86
CA THR A 97 -2.29 14.01 4.35
C THR A 97 -3.50 13.26 4.89
N VAL A 98 -3.80 13.40 6.19
CA VAL A 98 -5.00 12.82 6.82
C VAL A 98 -6.28 13.35 6.18
N ARG A 99 -6.39 14.66 5.93
CA ARG A 99 -7.55 15.25 5.24
C ARG A 99 -7.73 14.66 3.84
N ILE A 100 -6.66 14.52 3.07
CA ILE A 100 -6.70 14.00 1.70
C ILE A 100 -7.03 12.49 1.69
N LEU A 101 -6.51 11.71 2.62
CA LEU A 101 -6.81 10.29 2.78
C LEU A 101 -8.31 10.01 2.96
N LYS A 102 -9.07 10.95 3.56
CA LYS A 102 -10.53 10.82 3.71
C LYS A 102 -11.29 10.78 2.38
N LYS A 103 -10.67 11.21 1.28
CA LYS A 103 -11.25 11.10 -0.07
C LYS A 103 -11.26 9.66 -0.59
N ILE A 104 -10.45 8.76 -0.02
CA ILE A 104 -10.28 7.39 -0.50
C ILE A 104 -11.33 6.48 0.16
N PRO A 105 -12.33 5.97 -0.60
CA PRO A 105 -13.42 5.20 -0.05
C PRO A 105 -12.92 3.84 0.45
N GLY A 106 -13.28 3.49 1.69
CA GLY A 106 -12.97 2.18 2.27
C GLY A 106 -11.48 1.95 2.53
N MET A 107 -10.68 3.03 2.66
CA MET A 107 -9.32 2.97 3.16
C MET A 107 -9.29 2.31 4.55
N ASN A 108 -8.35 1.39 4.75
CA ASN A 108 -8.14 0.72 6.04
C ASN A 108 -6.71 0.83 6.58
N THR A 109 -5.75 1.12 5.69
CA THR A 109 -4.33 1.23 6.01
C THR A 109 -3.78 2.35 5.15
N ALA A 110 -2.99 3.23 5.74
CA ALA A 110 -2.26 4.25 5.03
C ALA A 110 -0.93 4.54 5.72
N MET A 111 0.14 4.69 4.94
CA MET A 111 1.48 4.97 5.44
C MET A 111 2.35 5.66 4.38
N PHE A 112 3.40 6.35 4.80
CA PHE A 112 4.53 6.61 3.91
C PHE A 112 5.43 5.39 3.88
N SER A 113 5.69 4.87 2.68
CA SER A 113 6.60 3.73 2.46
C SER A 113 7.90 4.22 1.86
N ILE A 114 8.97 4.18 2.65
CA ILE A 114 10.27 4.78 2.35
C ILE A 114 11.26 3.66 2.05
N LEU A 115 11.73 3.59 0.80
CA LEU A 115 12.75 2.64 0.39
C LEU A 115 14.10 3.33 0.27
N ALA A 116 15.11 2.79 0.94
CA ALA A 116 16.48 3.29 0.82
C ALA A 116 17.11 2.92 -0.54
N PRO A 117 18.21 3.58 -0.92
CA PRO A 117 19.00 3.22 -2.10
C PRO A 117 19.40 1.74 -2.13
N GLY A 118 19.38 1.13 -3.31
CA GLY A 118 19.74 -0.29 -3.51
C GLY A 118 18.85 -1.30 -2.80
N LYS A 119 17.68 -0.89 -2.29
CA LYS A 119 16.78 -1.81 -1.58
C LYS A 119 15.98 -2.65 -2.57
N TYR A 120 16.08 -3.96 -2.40
CA TYR A 120 15.22 -4.95 -3.01
C TYR A 120 14.26 -5.55 -1.97
N ILE A 121 12.97 -5.61 -2.31
CA ILE A 121 11.96 -6.36 -1.57
C ILE A 121 11.67 -7.64 -2.36
N PRO A 122 11.93 -8.83 -1.80
CA PRO A 122 11.78 -10.10 -2.50
C PRO A 122 10.30 -10.43 -2.84
N PRO A 123 10.05 -11.44 -3.69
CA PRO A 123 8.71 -11.86 -4.06
C PRO A 123 7.88 -12.24 -2.85
N HIS A 124 6.69 -11.63 -2.74
CA HIS A 124 5.74 -11.91 -1.67
C HIS A 124 4.30 -11.68 -2.15
N ARG A 125 3.33 -12.06 -1.31
CA ARG A 125 1.90 -11.88 -1.56
C ARG A 125 1.22 -11.16 -0.40
N GLY A 126 0.27 -10.32 -0.76
CA GLY A 126 -0.71 -9.73 0.13
C GLY A 126 -1.58 -10.80 0.76
N ALA A 127 -2.06 -10.53 1.97
CA ALA A 127 -2.74 -11.54 2.77
C ALA A 127 -4.23 -11.74 2.38
N TYR A 128 -4.80 -10.87 1.56
CA TYR A 128 -6.25 -10.87 1.28
C TYR A 128 -6.60 -10.12 -0.02
N LYS A 129 -7.25 -10.81 -0.97
CA LYS A 129 -7.66 -10.26 -2.28
C LYS A 129 -8.78 -9.21 -2.24
N GLY A 130 -9.51 -9.12 -1.12
CA GLY A 130 -10.60 -8.16 -0.95
C GLY A 130 -10.18 -6.71 -0.71
N VAL A 131 -8.88 -6.43 -0.71
CA VAL A 131 -8.32 -5.08 -0.74
C VAL A 131 -7.50 -4.89 -2.01
N LEU A 132 -7.44 -3.65 -2.49
CA LEU A 132 -6.49 -3.23 -3.51
C LEU A 132 -5.46 -2.29 -2.88
N ARG A 133 -4.28 -2.28 -3.47
CA ARG A 133 -3.18 -1.41 -3.05
C ARG A 133 -3.05 -0.23 -4.00
N TYR A 134 -3.02 0.96 -3.42
CA TYR A 134 -2.81 2.23 -4.08
C TYR A 134 -1.49 2.84 -3.65
N HIS A 135 -0.65 3.21 -4.61
CA HIS A 135 0.56 4.00 -4.38
C HIS A 135 0.47 5.33 -5.12
N LEU A 136 0.63 6.45 -4.42
CA LEU A 136 0.94 7.74 -5.04
C LEU A 136 2.45 7.98 -4.99
N GLY A 137 3.09 8.24 -6.13
CA GLY A 137 4.49 8.64 -6.15
C GLY A 137 4.68 10.00 -5.48
N LEU A 138 5.50 10.06 -4.42
CA LEU A 138 5.77 11.31 -3.71
C LEU A 138 7.20 11.77 -3.93
N LEU A 139 8.16 10.86 -3.81
CA LEU A 139 9.57 11.07 -4.04
C LEU A 139 10.07 9.91 -4.90
N VAL A 140 10.39 10.17 -6.16
CA VAL A 140 10.80 9.11 -7.10
C VAL A 140 12.19 9.45 -7.67
N PRO A 141 13.22 8.62 -7.39
CA PRO A 141 14.56 8.81 -7.90
C PRO A 141 14.67 8.93 -9.41
N LYS A 142 15.69 9.66 -9.85
CA LYS A 142 16.19 9.65 -11.22
C LYS A 142 17.40 8.68 -11.33
N PRO A 143 17.72 8.17 -12.53
CA PRO A 143 16.95 8.30 -13.77
C PRO A 143 15.59 7.62 -13.68
N GLU A 144 14.68 7.97 -14.59
CA GLU A 144 13.37 7.32 -14.68
C GLU A 144 13.54 5.79 -14.74
N HIS A 145 12.57 5.06 -14.18
CA HIS A 145 12.55 3.60 -14.13
C HIS A 145 13.60 2.92 -13.24
N SER A 146 14.49 3.67 -12.56
CA SER A 146 15.40 3.15 -11.53
C SER A 146 14.68 2.48 -10.35
N CYS A 147 13.42 2.86 -10.11
CA CYS A 147 12.51 2.16 -9.23
C CYS A 147 11.42 1.44 -10.02
N ARG A 148 11.19 0.16 -9.71
CA ARG A 148 10.15 -0.65 -10.37
C ARG A 148 9.43 -1.57 -9.40
N ILE A 149 8.22 -1.95 -9.76
CA ILE A 149 7.44 -3.00 -9.11
C ILE A 149 7.01 -4.02 -10.17
N ARG A 150 7.17 -5.31 -9.86
CA ARG A 150 6.55 -6.40 -10.61
C ARG A 150 5.34 -6.89 -9.83
N VAL A 151 4.20 -7.08 -10.49
CA VAL A 151 2.99 -7.74 -9.94
C VAL A 151 2.55 -8.78 -10.96
N GLY A 152 2.59 -10.06 -10.59
CA GLY A 152 2.48 -11.14 -11.57
C GLY A 152 3.60 -11.05 -12.60
N ASN A 153 3.23 -10.91 -13.87
CA ASN A 153 4.18 -10.75 -14.99
C ASN A 153 4.34 -9.29 -15.44
N ASP A 154 3.57 -8.37 -14.87
CA ASP A 154 3.55 -6.98 -15.28
C ASP A 154 4.53 -6.14 -14.46
N ILE A 155 5.26 -5.26 -15.13
CA ILE A 155 6.16 -4.30 -14.50
C ILE A 155 5.60 -2.89 -14.68
N ARG A 156 5.66 -2.10 -13.62
CA ARG A 156 5.33 -0.67 -13.61
C ARG A 156 6.38 0.12 -12.83
N HIS A 157 6.39 1.42 -13.09
CA HIS A 157 7.28 2.40 -12.47
C HIS A 157 6.46 3.50 -11.83
N TRP A 158 7.01 4.12 -10.80
CA TRP A 158 6.38 5.29 -10.18
C TRP A 158 6.77 6.57 -10.91
N GLN A 159 5.89 7.56 -10.85
CA GLN A 159 6.15 8.94 -11.23
C GLN A 159 5.60 9.85 -10.12
N GLU A 160 6.30 10.94 -9.82
CA GLU A 160 5.82 11.89 -8.81
C GLU A 160 4.46 12.47 -9.19
N GLY A 161 3.54 12.49 -8.22
CA GLY A 161 2.17 12.93 -8.40
C GLY A 161 1.27 11.99 -9.18
N LYS A 162 1.75 10.79 -9.56
CA LYS A 162 0.97 9.78 -10.28
C LYS A 162 0.70 8.53 -9.46
N SER A 163 -0.46 7.95 -9.73
CA SER A 163 -1.00 6.82 -9.01
C SER A 163 -0.72 5.49 -9.71
N LEU A 164 -0.42 4.46 -8.91
CA LEU A 164 -0.51 3.06 -9.31
C LEU A 164 -1.54 2.36 -8.43
N ILE A 165 -2.40 1.54 -9.01
CA ILE A 165 -3.33 0.67 -8.29
C ILE A 165 -3.10 -0.76 -8.74
N PHE A 166 -2.94 -1.68 -7.79
CA PHE A 166 -2.65 -3.08 -8.10
C PHE A 166 -3.23 -4.03 -7.05
N ASP A 167 -3.41 -5.28 -7.47
CA ASP A 167 -3.77 -6.39 -6.61
C ASP A 167 -2.50 -7.02 -6.03
N ASP A 168 -2.21 -6.71 -4.78
CA ASP A 168 -1.04 -7.25 -4.07
C ASP A 168 -1.22 -8.74 -3.69
N SER A 169 -2.39 -9.36 -3.92
CA SER A 169 -2.55 -10.82 -3.72
C SER A 169 -1.82 -11.66 -4.77
N HIS A 170 -1.51 -11.06 -5.94
CA HIS A 170 -0.54 -11.61 -6.87
C HIS A 170 0.87 -11.51 -6.29
N GLU A 171 1.74 -12.44 -6.69
CA GLU A 171 3.14 -12.34 -6.29
C GLU A 171 3.73 -11.05 -6.82
N HIS A 172 4.42 -10.30 -5.96
CA HIS A 172 5.02 -9.03 -6.31
C HIS A 172 6.34 -8.80 -5.58
N GLU A 173 7.20 -8.01 -6.21
CA GLU A 173 8.53 -7.63 -5.72
C GLU A 173 8.86 -6.21 -6.18
N VAL A 174 9.79 -5.57 -5.48
CA VAL A 174 10.09 -4.14 -5.65
C VAL A 174 11.58 -3.90 -5.61
N TRP A 175 12.06 -3.06 -6.51
CA TRP A 175 13.45 -2.61 -6.56
C TRP A 175 13.53 -1.09 -6.47
N ASN A 176 14.49 -0.60 -5.69
CA ASN A 176 15.04 0.72 -5.80
C ASN A 176 16.52 0.59 -6.17
N ASP A 177 16.83 0.60 -7.47
CA ASP A 177 18.20 0.50 -7.98
C ASP A 177 18.89 1.87 -8.06
N ALA A 178 18.22 2.93 -7.58
CA ALA A 178 18.79 4.27 -7.51
C ALA A 178 19.71 4.46 -6.29
N ASP A 179 20.45 5.56 -6.32
CA ASP A 179 21.32 6.05 -5.24
C ASP A 179 20.59 6.94 -4.21
N SER A 180 19.28 7.16 -4.40
CA SER A 180 18.44 8.00 -3.56
C SER A 180 17.19 7.27 -3.07
N TYR A 181 16.55 7.80 -2.04
CA TYR A 181 15.36 7.22 -1.45
C TYR A 181 14.18 7.24 -2.42
N ARG A 182 13.26 6.29 -2.32
CA ARG A 182 11.96 6.32 -3.01
C ARG A 182 10.83 6.29 -2.00
N VAL A 183 9.93 7.26 -2.08
CA VAL A 183 8.78 7.36 -1.16
C VAL A 183 7.47 7.40 -1.93
N VAL A 184 6.51 6.61 -1.45
CA VAL A 184 5.13 6.59 -1.94
C VAL A 184 4.17 6.77 -0.77
N LEU A 185 3.02 7.41 -1.02
CA LEU A 185 1.85 7.25 -0.15
C LEU A 185 1.26 5.88 -0.47
N PHE A 186 1.38 4.97 0.48
CA PHE A 186 0.84 3.62 0.40
C PHE A 186 -0.54 3.62 1.05
N VAL A 187 -1.55 3.08 0.35
CA VAL A 187 -2.90 2.93 0.88
C VAL A 187 -3.46 1.57 0.49
N ASN A 188 -4.01 0.84 1.45
CA ASN A 188 -4.90 -0.28 1.15
C ASN A 188 -6.34 0.20 1.31
N PHE A 189 -7.16 -0.05 0.29
CA PHE A 189 -8.58 0.27 0.29
C PHE A 189 -9.39 -0.95 -0.15
N ARG A 190 -10.67 -1.00 0.25
CA ARG A 190 -11.54 -2.12 -0.08
C ARG A 190 -11.71 -2.26 -1.60
N ARG A 191 -11.47 -3.47 -2.13
CA ARG A 191 -11.75 -3.81 -3.54
C ARG A 191 -13.23 -3.57 -3.85
N PRO A 192 -13.57 -2.74 -4.85
CA PRO A 192 -14.95 -2.57 -5.31
C PRO A 192 -15.50 -3.89 -5.86
N THR A 193 -16.67 -4.31 -5.37
CA THR A 193 -17.40 -5.47 -5.90
C THR A 193 -18.89 -5.15 -5.97
N ALA A 194 -19.66 -5.92 -6.74
CA ALA A 194 -21.10 -5.78 -6.81
C ALA A 194 -21.78 -6.33 -5.54
N PHE A 195 -22.99 -5.85 -5.23
CA PHE A 195 -23.84 -6.49 -4.22
C PHE A 195 -24.25 -7.91 -4.72
N PRO A 196 -24.29 -8.94 -3.86
CA PRO A 196 -24.07 -8.92 -2.40
C PRO A 196 -22.60 -9.11 -1.96
N LEU A 197 -21.68 -9.37 -2.90
CA LEU A 197 -20.26 -9.64 -2.61
C LEU A 197 -19.58 -8.47 -1.89
N SER A 198 -20.01 -7.23 -2.13
CA SER A 198 -19.49 -6.05 -1.44
C SER A 198 -19.79 -6.02 0.06
N LEU A 199 -20.94 -6.55 0.48
CA LEU A 199 -21.30 -6.69 1.88
C LEU A 199 -20.48 -7.80 2.54
N ALA A 200 -20.33 -8.95 1.87
CA ALA A 200 -19.49 -10.04 2.33
C ALA A 200 -18.03 -9.59 2.51
N ASN A 201 -17.46 -8.89 1.52
CA ASN A 201 -16.10 -8.34 1.60
C ASN A 201 -15.96 -7.34 2.78
N ARG A 202 -16.94 -6.44 2.96
CA ARG A 202 -16.95 -5.49 4.09
C ARG A 202 -16.93 -6.21 5.45
N LEU A 203 -17.73 -7.26 5.61
CA LEU A 203 -17.79 -8.05 6.84
C LEU A 203 -16.45 -8.78 7.09
N LEU A 204 -15.88 -9.40 6.07
CA LEU A 204 -14.59 -10.10 6.18
C LEU A 204 -13.46 -9.15 6.58
N ILE A 205 -13.38 -7.96 5.97
CA ILE A 205 -12.41 -6.93 6.36
C ILE A 205 -12.60 -6.53 7.83
N TRP A 206 -13.85 -6.27 8.24
CA TRP A 206 -14.14 -5.90 9.63
C TRP A 206 -13.70 -6.97 10.63
N ILE A 207 -14.00 -8.25 10.37
CA ILE A 207 -13.56 -9.39 11.22
C ILE A 207 -12.03 -9.41 11.32
N ARG A 208 -11.33 -9.23 10.20
CA ARG A 208 -9.86 -9.24 10.16
C ARG A 208 -9.25 -8.08 10.95
N CYS A 209 -9.87 -6.90 10.92
CA CYS A 209 -9.47 -5.75 11.73
C CYS A 209 -9.64 -6.01 13.23
N GLN A 210 -10.74 -6.66 13.67
CA GLN A 210 -10.93 -6.96 15.10
C GLN A 210 -9.93 -8.00 15.64
N ARG A 211 -9.54 -9.00 14.84
CA ARG A 211 -8.60 -10.05 15.29
C ARG A 211 -7.20 -9.52 15.61
N LYS A 212 -6.79 -8.41 15.00
CA LYS A 212 -5.50 -7.77 15.29
C LYS A 212 -5.50 -6.91 16.57
N LYS A 213 -6.65 -6.71 17.22
CA LYS A 213 -6.73 -6.05 18.53
C LYS A 213 -6.35 -6.95 19.72
N VAL A 214 -6.22 -8.26 19.50
CA VAL A 214 -6.18 -9.29 20.57
C VAL A 214 -4.78 -9.92 20.72
N THR A 215 -3.75 -9.26 20.20
CA THR A 215 -2.34 -9.65 20.33
C THR A 215 -1.52 -8.41 20.54
#